data_AF-A0A958G517-F1
#
_entry.id   AF-A0A958G517-F1
#
_cell.length_a   1.000
_cell.length_b   1.000
_cell.length_c   1.000
_cell.angle_alpha   90.00
_cell.angle_beta   90.00
_cell.angle_gamma   90.00
#
_symmetry.space_group_name_H-M   'P 1'
#
loop_
_entity.id
_entity.type
_entity.pdbx_description
1 polymer ?
#
loop_
_entity_poly.entity_id
_entity_poly.type
_entity_poly.pdbx_seq_one_letter_code
_entity_poly.pdbx_strand_id
1 'polypeptide(L)'
;MKCLACFTLTLLLLSGGGFAQEIDSAAVMQEHQEIEASFETVVNRFAEFFQVKQKLLCREESKKSPTGAASYIAEYTCKEVNYGVSSSGNTIIPYTAQIVLTMTKLTNQACGDIPGVTLLGLPAGWGSEAEALANDRSACYKSAIRPVPYQVQLRFDYKDGAWSLKQVQNLSGKAGEGAIAAAFGLLESPALEIATPEGQAFNQPWGALLPK
;
A
#
# COMPACT_ATOMS: atom_id res chain seq x y z
N MET A 1 14.39 -0.40 -20.69
CA MET A 1 13.99 0.12 -22.03
C MET A 1 13.16 1.37 -21.79
N LYS A 2 13.71 2.56 -22.05
CA LYS A 2 12.99 3.84 -21.93
C LYS A 2 12.44 4.20 -23.32
N CYS A 3 11.12 4.20 -23.48
CA CYS A 3 10.46 4.73 -24.67
C CYS A 3 10.40 6.26 -24.53
N LEU A 4 11.21 6.97 -25.32
CA LEU A 4 11.08 8.40 -25.54
C LEU A 4 9.81 8.64 -26.38
N ALA A 5 8.72 9.04 -25.74
CA ALA A 5 7.59 9.60 -26.47
C ALA A 5 7.91 11.07 -26.79
N CYS A 6 8.22 11.31 -28.06
CA CYS A 6 8.44 12.63 -28.62
C CYS A 6 7.08 13.33 -28.76
N PHE A 7 6.78 14.30 -27.89
CA PHE A 7 5.64 15.20 -28.05
C PHE A 7 6.08 16.39 -28.91
N THR A 8 5.79 16.34 -30.20
CA THR A 8 5.94 17.48 -31.11
C THR A 8 4.73 18.40 -30.92
N LEU A 9 4.92 19.52 -30.21
CA LEU A 9 3.91 20.57 -30.07
C LEU A 9 3.99 21.49 -31.30
N THR A 10 3.05 21.35 -32.23
CA THR A 10 2.92 22.25 -33.39
C THR A 10 2.28 23.56 -32.95
N LEU A 11 3.09 24.62 -32.81
CA LEU A 11 2.62 25.97 -32.49
C LEU A 11 2.13 26.65 -33.79
N LEU A 12 0.79 26.75 -33.96
CA LEU A 12 0.19 27.59 -35.00
C LEU A 12 0.19 29.05 -34.51
N LEU A 13 1.08 29.88 -35.08
CA LEU A 13 1.10 31.33 -34.90
C LEU A 13 -0.05 31.96 -35.68
N LEU A 14 -1.15 32.26 -34.99
CA LEU A 14 -2.15 33.23 -35.44
C LEU A 14 -1.86 34.57 -34.77
N SER A 15 -1.48 35.54 -35.60
CA SER A 15 -1.26 36.94 -35.23
C SER A 15 -2.58 37.61 -34.82
N GLY A 16 -2.78 37.77 -33.52
CA GLY A 16 -3.86 38.56 -32.95
C GLY A 16 -3.53 38.88 -31.50
N GLY A 17 -3.44 40.18 -31.17
CA GLY A 17 -2.97 40.67 -29.87
C GLY A 17 -3.64 40.00 -28.67
N GLY A 18 -2.82 39.32 -27.89
CA GLY A 18 -3.16 38.75 -26.60
C GLY A 18 -1.84 38.34 -25.95
N PHE A 19 -1.64 38.71 -24.69
CA PHE A 19 -0.48 38.31 -23.91
C PHE A 19 -0.39 36.78 -23.88
N ALA A 20 0.37 36.19 -24.80
CA ALA A 20 0.78 34.80 -24.69
C ALA A 20 1.80 34.76 -23.56
N GLN A 21 1.38 34.30 -22.37
CA GLN A 21 2.33 33.79 -21.39
C GLN A 21 3.09 32.65 -22.08
N GLU A 22 4.32 32.93 -22.51
CA GLU A 22 5.34 31.90 -22.64
C GLU A 22 5.48 31.29 -21.24
N ILE A 23 4.71 30.22 -20.99
CA ILE A 23 4.98 29.34 -19.88
C ILE A 23 6.38 28.81 -20.17
N ASP A 24 7.35 29.22 -19.37
CA ASP A 24 8.73 28.77 -19.49
C ASP A 24 8.75 27.25 -19.32
N SER A 25 8.75 26.55 -20.45
CA SER A 25 8.72 25.09 -20.50
C SER A 25 9.87 24.48 -19.69
N ALA A 26 10.99 25.21 -19.52
CA ALA A 26 12.10 24.74 -18.71
C ALA A 26 11.77 24.79 -17.21
N ALA A 27 11.13 25.86 -16.73
CA ALA A 27 10.74 26.00 -15.33
C ALA A 27 9.71 24.93 -14.91
N VAL A 28 8.70 24.67 -15.77
CA VAL A 28 7.70 23.61 -15.52
C VAL A 28 8.33 22.22 -15.54
N MET A 29 9.27 21.97 -16.46
CA MET A 29 10.00 20.71 -16.50
C MET A 29 10.88 20.51 -15.26
N GLN A 30 11.54 21.58 -14.79
CA GLN A 30 12.38 21.53 -13.60
C GLN A 30 11.53 21.26 -12.35
N GLU A 31 10.41 21.98 -12.17
CA GLU A 31 9.49 21.73 -11.05
C GLU A 31 9.02 20.27 -11.06
N HIS A 32 8.61 19.74 -12.21
CA HIS A 32 8.18 18.34 -12.31
C HIS A 32 9.28 17.35 -11.91
N GLN A 33 10.53 17.58 -12.30
CA GLN A 33 11.66 16.73 -11.91
C GLN A 33 11.94 16.79 -10.40
N GLU A 34 11.84 17.97 -9.79
CA GLU A 34 12.01 18.14 -8.35
C GLU A 34 10.89 17.41 -7.58
N ILE A 35 9.65 17.50 -8.07
CA ILE A 35 8.51 16.76 -7.52
C ILE A 35 8.71 15.24 -7.64
N GLU A 36 9.13 14.75 -8.81
CA GLU A 36 9.45 13.34 -9.01
C GLU A 36 10.53 12.86 -8.03
N ALA A 37 11.64 13.59 -7.92
CA ALA A 37 12.73 13.26 -6.99
C ALA A 37 12.27 13.26 -5.52
N SER A 38 11.37 14.18 -5.14
CA SER A 38 10.79 14.18 -3.80
C SER A 38 9.95 12.91 -3.53
N PHE A 39 9.26 12.38 -4.54
CA PHE A 39 8.49 11.16 -4.42
C PHE A 39 9.37 9.90 -4.40
N GLU A 40 10.49 9.89 -5.12
CA GLU A 40 11.48 8.81 -5.04
C GLU A 40 11.96 8.57 -3.61
N THR A 41 12.06 9.63 -2.80
CA THR A 41 12.38 9.50 -1.37
C THR A 41 11.32 8.72 -0.60
N VAL A 42 10.04 8.87 -0.96
CA VAL A 42 8.94 8.05 -0.39
C VAL A 42 9.09 6.60 -0.88
N VAL A 43 9.28 6.39 -2.18
CA VAL A 43 9.43 5.07 -2.80
C VAL A 43 10.58 4.27 -2.17
N ASN A 44 11.72 4.92 -1.94
CA ASN A 44 12.91 4.29 -1.35
C ASN A 44 12.62 3.71 0.05
N ARG A 45 11.77 4.36 0.87
CA ARG A 45 11.37 3.81 2.17
C ARG A 45 10.62 2.48 2.03
N PHE A 46 9.73 2.37 1.04
CA PHE A 46 9.04 1.12 0.75
C PHE A 46 10.01 0.05 0.25
N ALA A 47 10.92 0.42 -0.66
CA ALA A 47 11.94 -0.49 -1.18
C ALA A 47 12.84 -1.03 -0.06
N GLU A 48 13.31 -0.18 0.84
CA GLU A 48 14.10 -0.54 2.02
C GLU A 48 13.32 -1.43 2.99
N PHE A 49 12.09 -1.05 3.32
CA PHE A 49 11.22 -1.83 4.20
C PHE A 49 11.03 -3.25 3.68
N PHE A 50 10.77 -3.42 2.39
CA PHE A 50 10.55 -4.75 1.82
C PHE A 50 11.82 -5.51 1.39
N GLN A 51 13.02 -5.04 1.76
CA GLN A 51 14.25 -5.85 1.58
C GLN A 51 14.23 -7.14 2.40
N VAL A 52 13.46 -7.15 3.49
CA VAL A 52 13.18 -8.34 4.29
C VAL A 52 11.72 -8.73 4.18
N LYS A 53 11.40 -9.95 4.63
CA LYS A 53 10.00 -10.37 4.75
C LYS A 53 9.32 -9.55 5.83
N GLN A 54 8.22 -8.91 5.48
CA GLN A 54 7.48 -8.05 6.38
C GLN A 54 6.27 -8.77 6.93
N LYS A 55 6.03 -8.62 8.23
CA LYS A 55 4.89 -9.24 8.90
C LYS A 55 3.86 -8.20 9.24
N LEU A 56 2.59 -8.58 9.14
CA LEU A 56 1.46 -7.76 9.53
C LEU A 56 0.51 -8.61 10.35
N LEU A 57 0.13 -8.12 11.53
CA LEU A 57 -0.97 -8.68 12.28
C LEU A 57 -2.28 -8.16 11.67
N CYS A 58 -3.11 -9.10 11.25
CA CYS A 58 -4.41 -8.85 10.65
C CYS A 58 -5.53 -9.24 11.64
N ARG A 59 -6.61 -8.49 11.59
CA ARG A 59 -7.88 -8.80 12.26
C ARG A 59 -9.01 -8.72 11.24
N GLU A 60 -9.93 -9.67 11.29
CA GLU A 60 -11.08 -9.74 10.38
C GLU A 60 -12.33 -10.17 11.15
N GLU A 61 -13.52 -9.79 10.66
CA GLU A 61 -14.78 -10.30 11.21
C GLU A 61 -14.88 -11.81 10.98
N SER A 62 -15.31 -12.54 12.01
CA SER A 62 -15.55 -13.97 11.91
C SER A 62 -16.75 -14.38 12.73
N LYS A 63 -17.83 -14.73 12.04
CA LYS A 63 -19.05 -15.30 12.67
C LYS A 63 -18.82 -16.66 13.32
N LYS A 64 -17.72 -17.34 12.98
CA LYS A 64 -17.33 -18.64 13.54
C LYS A 64 -16.42 -18.51 14.77
N SER A 65 -15.84 -17.33 14.97
CA SER A 65 -15.07 -17.06 16.18
C SER A 65 -16.03 -16.79 17.34
N PRO A 66 -15.79 -17.36 18.53
CA PRO A 66 -16.53 -17.00 19.74
C PRO A 66 -16.43 -15.51 20.09
N THR A 67 -15.35 -14.84 19.68
CA THR A 67 -15.11 -13.42 19.93
C THR A 67 -15.67 -12.51 18.82
N GLY A 68 -16.27 -13.09 17.77
CA GLY A 68 -16.75 -12.36 16.59
C GLY A 68 -15.64 -11.89 15.64
N ALA A 69 -14.37 -12.14 15.97
CA ALA A 69 -13.22 -11.75 15.16
C ALA A 69 -12.19 -12.88 15.06
N ALA A 70 -11.45 -12.91 13.97
CA ALA A 70 -10.29 -13.77 13.80
C ALA A 70 -9.03 -12.90 13.64
N SER A 71 -7.94 -13.33 14.27
CA SER A 71 -6.64 -12.69 14.17
C SER A 71 -5.64 -13.66 13.54
N TYR A 72 -4.73 -13.15 12.72
CA TYR A 72 -3.66 -13.93 12.11
C TYR A 72 -2.52 -13.02 11.67
N ILE A 73 -1.36 -13.59 11.34
CA ILE A 73 -0.21 -12.86 10.81
C ILE A 73 -0.03 -13.21 9.33
N ALA A 74 0.13 -12.18 8.51
CA ALA A 74 0.51 -12.27 7.12
C ALA A 74 2.00 -11.91 6.94
N GLU A 75 2.75 -12.81 6.31
CA GLU A 75 4.10 -12.58 5.80
C GLU A 75 4.02 -12.12 4.34
N TYR A 76 4.51 -10.91 4.10
CA TYR A 76 4.64 -10.30 2.79
C TYR A 76 6.09 -10.36 2.32
N THR A 77 6.28 -10.86 1.10
CA THR A 77 7.55 -10.73 0.38
C THR A 77 7.31 -9.89 -0.85
N CYS A 78 7.90 -8.69 -0.91
CA CYS A 78 7.80 -7.87 -2.11
C CYS A 78 8.72 -8.40 -3.20
N LYS A 79 8.22 -8.40 -4.42
CA LYS A 79 8.93 -8.80 -5.63
C LYS A 79 9.30 -7.59 -6.47
N GLU A 80 8.43 -6.59 -6.47
CA GLU A 80 8.57 -5.42 -7.32
C GLU A 80 7.89 -4.22 -6.67
N VAL A 81 8.54 -3.07 -6.77
CA VAL A 81 8.00 -1.76 -6.40
C VAL A 81 8.04 -0.91 -7.65
N ASN A 82 6.86 -0.63 -8.21
CA ASN A 82 6.69 0.27 -9.34
C ASN A 82 6.07 1.57 -8.85
N TYR A 83 6.40 2.68 -9.50
CA TYR A 83 5.81 3.96 -9.13
C TYR A 83 5.65 4.89 -10.34
N GLY A 84 4.83 5.91 -10.18
CA GLY A 84 4.68 6.98 -11.17
C GLY A 84 4.09 8.23 -10.54
N VAL A 85 4.50 9.38 -11.07
CA VAL A 85 4.00 10.72 -10.70
C VAL A 85 3.28 11.31 -11.90
N SER A 86 2.22 12.07 -11.66
CA SER A 86 1.44 12.72 -12.73
C SER A 86 0.89 14.05 -12.24
N SER A 87 0.88 15.05 -13.11
CA SER A 87 0.12 16.27 -12.85
C SER A 87 -1.37 15.94 -12.84
N SER A 88 -2.11 16.54 -11.92
CA SER A 88 -3.55 16.29 -11.77
C SER A 88 -4.44 17.25 -12.57
N GLY A 89 -3.87 18.38 -13.02
CA GLY A 89 -4.63 19.52 -13.56
C GLY A 89 -5.45 20.31 -12.53
N ASN A 90 -5.35 19.99 -11.23
CA ASN A 90 -6.02 20.67 -10.12
C ASN A 90 -5.02 21.56 -9.36
N THR A 91 -5.32 22.85 -9.23
CA THR A 91 -4.46 23.82 -8.53
C THR A 91 -4.29 23.53 -7.03
N ILE A 92 -5.23 22.83 -6.40
CA ILE A 92 -5.18 22.49 -4.97
C ILE A 92 -4.30 21.26 -4.71
N ILE A 93 -4.29 20.31 -5.64
CA ILE A 93 -3.52 19.06 -5.56
C ILE A 93 -2.74 18.97 -6.87
N PRO A 94 -1.67 19.74 -7.08
CA PRO A 94 -1.04 19.88 -8.40
C PRO A 94 -0.49 18.57 -8.96
N TYR A 95 -0.10 17.64 -8.09
CA TYR A 95 0.42 16.33 -8.47
C TYR A 95 -0.23 15.20 -7.68
N THR A 96 -0.34 14.06 -8.35
CA THR A 96 -0.70 12.77 -7.74
C THR A 96 0.39 11.78 -8.07
N ALA A 97 0.53 10.77 -7.22
CA ALA A 97 1.47 9.69 -7.46
C ALA A 97 0.91 8.36 -7.00
N GLN A 98 1.51 7.28 -7.48
CA GLN A 98 1.16 5.93 -7.08
C GLN A 98 2.40 5.07 -6.85
N ILE A 99 2.31 4.17 -5.88
CA ILE A 99 3.23 3.04 -5.70
C ILE A 99 2.42 1.77 -5.88
N VAL A 100 2.87 0.89 -6.77
CA VAL A 100 2.31 -0.45 -6.96
C VAL A 100 3.31 -1.46 -6.39
N LEU A 101 2.89 -2.13 -5.33
CA LEU A 101 3.65 -3.20 -4.66
C LEU A 101 3.16 -4.54 -5.20
N THR A 102 4.03 -5.27 -5.90
CA THR A 102 3.77 -6.66 -6.28
C THR A 102 4.44 -7.57 -5.26
N MET A 103 3.64 -8.35 -4.55
CA MET A 103 4.04 -9.14 -3.39
C MET A 103 3.54 -10.58 -3.47
N THR A 104 4.08 -11.43 -2.62
CA THR A 104 3.48 -12.72 -2.27
C THR A 104 3.13 -12.73 -0.79
N LYS A 105 1.92 -13.20 -0.47
CA LYS A 105 1.39 -13.34 0.89
C LYS A 105 1.42 -14.80 1.35
N LEU A 106 1.92 -15.04 2.55
CA LEU A 106 1.74 -16.26 3.33
C LEU A 106 1.08 -15.91 4.66
N THR A 107 0.29 -16.81 5.22
CA THR A 107 -0.35 -16.57 6.53
C THR A 107 -0.08 -17.74 7.47
N ASN A 108 -0.05 -17.48 8.78
CA ASN A 108 0.06 -18.53 9.80
C ASN A 108 -1.28 -19.20 10.12
N GLN A 109 -2.36 -18.84 9.42
CA GLN A 109 -3.73 -19.35 9.62
C GLN A 109 -3.84 -20.88 9.60
N ALA A 110 -2.93 -21.59 8.94
CA ALA A 110 -2.93 -23.06 8.92
C ALA A 110 -2.81 -23.70 10.32
N CYS A 111 -2.26 -22.98 11.29
CA CYS A 111 -2.17 -23.41 12.69
C CYS A 111 -3.32 -22.90 13.56
N GLY A 112 -4.24 -22.11 13.01
CA GLY A 112 -5.34 -21.53 13.75
C GLY A 112 -6.34 -22.58 14.24
N ASP A 113 -7.12 -22.21 15.24
CA ASP A 113 -8.12 -23.04 15.90
C ASP A 113 -9.56 -22.70 15.47
N ILE A 114 -9.79 -21.51 14.89
CA ILE A 114 -11.10 -21.13 14.38
C ILE A 114 -11.40 -21.89 13.07
N PRO A 115 -12.46 -22.73 13.03
CA PRO A 115 -12.77 -23.53 11.85
C PRO A 115 -13.06 -22.67 10.61
N GLY A 116 -12.32 -22.93 9.53
CA GLY A 116 -12.54 -22.53 8.13
C GLY A 116 -13.23 -21.20 7.82
N VAL A 117 -12.50 -20.16 7.38
CA VAL A 117 -13.06 -19.02 6.59
C VAL A 117 -12.02 -18.38 5.65
N THR A 118 -11.15 -19.16 5.00
CA THR A 118 -10.35 -18.65 3.87
C THR A 118 -10.84 -19.25 2.56
N LEU A 119 -10.52 -18.63 1.43
CA LEU A 119 -10.73 -19.16 0.07
C LEU A 119 -10.16 -20.57 -0.15
N LEU A 120 -9.33 -21.07 0.77
CA LEU A 120 -8.62 -22.36 0.67
C LEU A 120 -9.06 -23.38 1.75
N GLY A 121 -10.14 -23.10 2.48
CA GLY A 121 -10.63 -24.02 3.53
C GLY A 121 -9.74 -24.11 4.77
N LEU A 122 -8.78 -23.20 4.91
CA LEU A 122 -7.90 -23.10 6.09
C LEU A 122 -8.66 -22.47 7.26
N PRO A 123 -8.24 -22.75 8.51
CA PRO A 123 -8.72 -22.03 9.69
C PRO A 123 -8.65 -20.51 9.49
N ALA A 124 -9.55 -19.77 10.14
CA ALA A 124 -9.55 -18.30 10.03
C ALA A 124 -8.39 -17.64 10.79
N GLY A 125 -7.70 -18.40 11.65
CA GLY A 125 -6.67 -17.91 12.57
C GLY A 125 -7.07 -18.22 14.01
N TRP A 126 -6.80 -17.29 14.91
CA TRP A 126 -7.05 -17.38 16.35
C TRP A 126 -8.13 -16.40 16.81
N GLY A 127 -8.74 -16.66 17.97
CA GLY A 127 -9.78 -15.81 18.56
C GLY A 127 -9.26 -14.45 19.05
N SER A 128 -7.95 -14.32 19.21
CA SER A 128 -7.32 -13.12 19.74
C SER A 128 -5.98 -12.77 19.07
N GLU A 129 -5.62 -11.48 19.15
CA GLU A 129 -4.34 -10.93 18.68
C GLU A 129 -3.15 -11.57 19.42
N ALA A 130 -3.28 -11.76 20.74
CA ALA A 130 -2.23 -12.34 21.58
C ALA A 130 -1.92 -13.80 21.18
N GLU A 131 -2.93 -14.60 20.88
CA GLU A 131 -2.73 -15.99 20.42
C GLU A 131 -2.08 -16.05 19.05
N ALA A 132 -2.46 -15.15 18.13
CA ALA A 132 -1.84 -15.06 16.81
C ALA A 132 -0.34 -14.71 16.90
N LEU A 133 0.01 -13.74 17.76
CA LEU A 133 1.39 -13.35 18.05
C LEU A 133 2.19 -14.47 18.71
N ALA A 134 1.61 -15.16 19.70
CA ALA A 134 2.26 -16.29 20.38
C ALA A 134 2.53 -17.48 19.44
N ASN A 135 1.82 -17.55 18.31
CA ASN A 135 1.97 -18.58 17.29
C ASN A 135 2.66 -18.09 16.00
N ASP A 136 3.45 -17.01 16.07
CA ASP A 136 4.31 -16.57 14.98
C ASP A 136 5.54 -17.49 14.77
N ARG A 137 5.28 -18.73 14.34
CA ARG A 137 6.30 -19.76 14.13
C ARG A 137 6.37 -20.20 12.67
N SER A 138 7.58 -20.36 12.16
CA SER A 138 7.84 -20.69 10.74
C SER A 138 7.10 -21.94 10.23
N ALA A 139 6.80 -22.91 11.11
CA ALA A 139 6.02 -24.10 10.77
C ALA A 139 4.58 -23.78 10.31
N CYS A 140 3.99 -22.69 10.82
CA CYS A 140 2.61 -22.31 10.51
C CYS A 140 2.44 -21.65 9.14
N TYR A 141 3.54 -21.17 8.55
CA TYR A 141 3.54 -20.57 7.22
C TYR A 141 3.84 -21.56 6.09
N LYS A 142 4.22 -22.81 6.44
CA LYS A 142 4.72 -23.83 5.50
C LYS A 142 3.71 -24.94 5.18
N SER A 143 2.69 -25.17 6.02
CA SER A 143 2.07 -26.49 6.12
C SER A 143 1.01 -26.84 5.05
N ALA A 144 0.50 -25.90 4.24
CA ALA A 144 -0.47 -26.24 3.18
C ALA A 144 -0.68 -25.17 2.09
N ILE A 145 -0.05 -24.01 2.20
CA ILE A 145 -0.48 -22.79 1.51
C ILE A 145 0.59 -22.35 0.53
N ARG A 146 0.26 -22.36 -0.77
CA ARG A 146 1.12 -21.71 -1.77
C ARG A 146 1.11 -20.20 -1.52
N PRO A 147 2.26 -19.50 -1.60
CA PRO A 147 2.28 -18.05 -1.55
C PRO A 147 1.26 -17.48 -2.52
N VAL A 148 0.36 -16.64 -2.02
CA VAL A 148 -0.72 -16.06 -2.80
C VAL A 148 -0.17 -14.78 -3.44
N PRO A 149 -0.18 -14.65 -4.78
CA PRO A 149 0.13 -13.40 -5.44
C PRO A 149 -0.78 -12.28 -4.93
N TYR A 150 -0.19 -11.12 -4.72
CA TYR A 150 -0.84 -10.03 -4.04
C TYR A 150 -0.31 -8.70 -4.58
N GLN A 151 -1.19 -7.78 -4.92
CA GLN A 151 -0.81 -6.50 -5.50
C GLN A 151 -1.61 -5.38 -4.88
N VAL A 152 -0.89 -4.36 -4.40
CA VAL A 152 -1.46 -3.20 -3.73
C VAL A 152 -1.02 -1.95 -4.47
N GLN A 153 -1.95 -1.06 -4.72
CA GLN A 153 -1.69 0.29 -5.17
C GLN A 153 -1.91 1.28 -4.02
N LEU A 154 -0.88 2.06 -3.73
CA LEU A 154 -0.91 3.17 -2.80
C LEU A 154 -1.01 4.45 -3.63
N ARG A 155 -1.99 5.31 -3.35
CA ARG A 155 -2.16 6.60 -4.05
C ARG A 155 -1.87 7.76 -3.12
N PHE A 156 -1.08 8.70 -3.61
CA PHE A 156 -0.63 9.86 -2.87
C PHE A 156 -1.03 11.15 -3.60
N ASP A 157 -1.34 12.16 -2.80
CA ASP A 157 -1.51 13.53 -3.28
C ASP A 157 -0.33 14.38 -2.80
N TYR A 158 0.17 15.24 -3.68
CA TYR A 158 1.12 16.29 -3.32
C TYR A 158 0.38 17.60 -3.08
N LYS A 159 0.55 18.18 -1.89
CA LYS A 159 -0.02 19.46 -1.54
C LYS A 159 0.88 20.16 -0.51
N ASP A 160 1.03 21.47 -0.64
CA ASP A 160 1.77 22.33 0.32
C ASP A 160 3.19 21.81 0.61
N GLY A 161 3.88 21.27 -0.41
CA GLY A 161 5.24 20.77 -0.27
C GLY A 161 5.37 19.31 0.19
N ALA A 162 4.26 18.63 0.46
CA ALA A 162 4.27 17.30 1.08
C ALA A 162 3.41 16.27 0.34
N TRP A 163 3.87 15.02 0.36
CA TRP A 163 3.10 13.86 -0.09
C TRP A 163 2.23 13.34 1.05
N SER A 164 0.98 12.96 0.75
CA SER A 164 0.09 12.32 1.71
C SER A 164 -0.59 11.12 1.09
N LEU A 165 -0.56 9.97 1.78
CA LEU A 165 -1.29 8.78 1.34
C LEU A 165 -2.80 9.04 1.46
N LYS A 166 -3.53 8.75 0.40
CA LYS A 166 -4.99 8.93 0.34
C LYS A 166 -5.75 7.62 0.23
N GLN A 167 -5.17 6.65 -0.47
CA GLN A 167 -5.88 5.42 -0.79
C GLN A 167 -4.90 4.25 -0.84
N VAL A 168 -5.38 3.11 -0.36
CA VAL A 168 -4.77 1.80 -0.55
C VAL A 168 -5.80 0.96 -1.30
N GLN A 169 -5.43 0.44 -2.46
CA GLN A 169 -6.31 -0.35 -3.31
C GLN A 169 -5.70 -1.74 -3.53
N ASN A 170 -6.46 -2.78 -3.24
CA ASN A 170 -6.13 -4.13 -3.68
C ASN A 170 -6.40 -4.29 -5.18
N LEU A 171 -5.38 -4.60 -5.96
CA LEU A 171 -5.49 -4.89 -7.39
C LEU A 171 -5.69 -6.38 -7.70
N SER A 172 -5.56 -7.26 -6.71
CA SER A 172 -5.70 -8.72 -6.84
C SER A 172 -7.16 -9.22 -6.86
N GLY A 173 -8.13 -8.31 -6.75
CA GLY A 173 -9.56 -8.62 -6.88
C GLY A 173 -10.14 -9.51 -5.78
N LYS A 174 -9.43 -9.68 -4.66
CA LYS A 174 -9.92 -10.44 -3.50
C LYS A 174 -10.51 -9.49 -2.47
N ALA A 175 -11.76 -9.73 -2.08
CA ALA A 175 -12.36 -9.05 -0.93
C ALA A 175 -11.57 -9.39 0.34
N GLY A 176 -11.33 -8.41 1.22
CA GLY A 176 -10.74 -8.62 2.54
C GLY A 176 -9.28 -8.19 2.73
N GLU A 177 -8.89 -6.99 2.27
CA GLU A 177 -7.49 -6.53 2.39
C GLU A 177 -7.32 -5.16 3.04
N GLY A 178 -8.38 -4.67 3.70
CA GLY A 178 -8.31 -3.45 4.49
C GLY A 178 -7.29 -3.52 5.64
N ALA A 179 -6.67 -4.67 5.92
CA ALA A 179 -5.59 -4.78 6.90
C ALA A 179 -4.36 -3.93 6.55
N ILE A 180 -3.94 -3.87 5.28
CA ILE A 180 -2.82 -3.00 4.87
C ILE A 180 -3.26 -1.53 4.93
N ALA A 181 -4.48 -1.21 4.50
CA ALA A 181 -5.03 0.13 4.63
C ALA A 181 -5.07 0.59 6.10
N ALA A 182 -5.57 -0.28 6.99
CA ALA A 182 -5.61 -0.06 8.43
C ALA A 182 -4.20 0.09 9.03
N ALA A 183 -3.21 -0.69 8.57
CA ALA A 183 -1.82 -0.56 9.01
C ALA A 183 -1.22 0.81 8.67
N PHE A 184 -1.69 1.44 7.59
CA PHE A 184 -1.37 2.81 7.21
C PHE A 184 -2.28 3.86 7.85
N GLY A 185 -3.15 3.48 8.79
CA GLY A 185 -4.09 4.40 9.45
C GLY A 185 -5.27 4.82 8.58
N LEU A 186 -5.45 4.23 7.40
CA LEU A 186 -6.64 4.40 6.56
C LEU A 186 -7.68 3.36 6.99
N LEU A 187 -8.13 3.44 8.24
CA LEU A 187 -9.04 2.47 8.83
C LEU A 187 -10.39 2.48 8.08
N GLU A 188 -10.65 1.43 7.30
CA GLU A 188 -11.90 1.29 6.55
C GLU A 188 -13.03 0.67 7.40
N SER A 189 -12.69 -0.03 8.48
CA SER A 189 -13.68 -0.69 9.36
C SER A 189 -13.11 -0.93 10.78
N PRO A 190 -13.91 -0.71 11.84
CA PRO A 190 -13.55 -1.11 13.21
C PRO A 190 -13.22 -2.60 13.37
N ALA A 191 -13.74 -3.45 12.49
CA ALA A 191 -13.44 -4.88 12.53
C ALA A 191 -11.99 -5.23 12.16
N LEU A 192 -11.30 -4.31 11.48
CA LEU A 192 -9.89 -4.45 11.08
C LEU A 192 -8.94 -3.78 12.08
N GLU A 193 -9.48 -3.13 13.12
CA GLU A 193 -8.71 -2.40 14.10
C GLU A 193 -7.91 -3.37 14.99
N ILE A 194 -6.62 -3.11 15.14
CA ILE A 194 -5.77 -3.81 16.08
C ILE A 194 -5.87 -3.10 17.43
N ALA A 195 -6.52 -3.75 18.38
CA ALA A 195 -6.93 -3.12 19.63
C ALA A 195 -5.87 -3.24 20.73
N THR A 196 -5.02 -4.26 20.69
CA THR A 196 -4.02 -4.47 21.75
C THR A 196 -2.77 -3.61 21.54
N PRO A 197 -2.15 -3.08 22.62
CA PRO A 197 -0.88 -2.35 22.53
C PRO A 197 0.22 -3.17 21.86
N GLU A 198 0.29 -4.47 22.13
CA GLU A 198 1.27 -5.38 21.53
C GLU A 198 1.05 -5.53 20.02
N GLY A 199 -0.20 -5.66 19.59
CA GLY A 199 -0.55 -5.71 18.18
C GLY A 199 -0.26 -4.39 17.45
N GLN A 200 -0.55 -3.25 18.10
CA GLN A 200 -0.22 -1.93 17.55
C GLN A 200 1.29 -1.75 17.40
N ALA A 201 2.06 -2.14 18.42
CA ALA A 201 3.53 -2.12 18.35
C ALA A 201 4.07 -3.03 17.25
N PHE A 202 3.45 -4.20 17.04
CA PHE A 202 3.81 -5.12 15.97
C PHE A 202 3.59 -4.52 14.57
N ASN A 203 2.49 -3.79 14.38
CA ASN A 203 2.16 -3.15 13.09
C ASN A 203 2.80 -1.77 12.88
N GLN A 204 3.34 -1.14 13.93
CA GLN A 204 3.92 0.21 13.89
C GLN A 204 4.90 0.46 12.73
N PRO A 205 5.77 -0.48 12.33
CA PRO A 205 6.69 -0.27 11.21
C PRO A 205 6.01 0.03 9.87
N TRP A 206 4.78 -0.44 9.65
CA TRP A 206 4.02 -0.14 8.44
C TRP A 206 3.59 1.32 8.40
N GLY A 207 3.02 1.84 9.49
CA GLY A 207 2.63 3.25 9.59
C GLY A 207 3.82 4.21 9.49
N ALA A 208 5.00 3.77 9.92
CA ALA A 208 6.24 4.55 9.83
C ALA A 208 6.75 4.78 8.40
N LEU A 209 6.21 4.08 7.39
CA LEU A 209 6.57 4.28 5.98
C LEU A 209 6.01 5.57 5.41
N LEU A 210 4.93 6.08 6.01
CA LEU A 210 4.27 7.26 5.48
C LEU A 210 5.14 8.52 5.69
N PRO A 211 5.15 9.44 4.71
CA PRO A 211 5.66 10.78 4.95
C PRO A 211 4.93 11.41 6.15
N LYS A 212 5.70 12.10 7.00
CA LYS A 212 5.18 12.84 8.16
C LYS A 212 4.78 14.24 7.74
#